data_AF-A0A965MXQ2-F1
#
_entry.id   AF-A0A965MXQ2-F1
#
_cell.length_a   1.000
_cell.length_b   1.000
_cell.length_c   1.000
_cell.angle_alpha   90.00
_cell.angle_beta   90.00
_cell.angle_gamma   90.00
#
_symmetry.space_group_name_H-M   'P 1'
#
loop_
_entity.id
_entity.type
_entity.pdbx_description
1 polymer ?
#
loop_
_entity_poly.entity_id
_entity_poly.type
_entity_poly.pdbx_seq_one_letter_code
_entity_poly.pdbx_strand_id
1 'polypeptide(L)' 'KTNFLTENKFAANHVKVVTENGTVFLLGLVTHKEGDDAAEIARTTSGVKKVVKDFEYID' A
#
# COMPACT_ATOMS: atom_id res chain seq x y z
N LYS A 1 11.00 3.59 28.19
CA LYS A 1 11.22 3.03 26.83
C LYS A 1 10.10 2.03 26.60
N THR A 2 9.04 2.45 25.91
CA THR A 2 7.81 1.66 25.72
C THR A 2 8.11 0.45 24.86
N ASN A 3 7.90 -0.73 25.43
CA ASN A 3 8.03 -2.04 24.77
C ASN A 3 6.96 -2.17 23.69
N PHE A 4 7.35 -1.94 22.44
CA PHE A 4 6.53 -2.16 21.24
C PHE A 4 6.74 -3.56 20.64
N LEU A 5 7.02 -4.55 21.48
CA LEU A 5 7.38 -5.90 21.06
C LEU A 5 6.69 -6.92 21.96
N THR A 6 5.36 -7.00 21.88
CA THR A 6 4.67 -8.16 22.41
C THR A 6 3.60 -8.61 21.42
N GLU A 7 3.80 -9.84 20.97
CA GLU A 7 2.89 -10.71 20.23
C GLU A 7 2.88 -10.58 18.71
N ASN A 8 3.16 -11.73 18.07
CA ASN A 8 2.86 -12.12 16.69
C ASN A 8 1.37 -11.91 16.34
N LYS A 9 0.85 -10.68 16.41
CA LYS A 9 -0.57 -10.34 16.25
C LYS A 9 -0.89 -9.42 15.08
N PHE A 10 0.12 -9.01 14.30
CA PHE A 10 -0.10 -8.24 13.08
C PHE A 10 0.48 -8.98 11.89
N ALA A 11 -0.38 -9.41 10.97
CA ALA A 11 0.03 -9.51 9.57
C ALA A 11 0.33 -8.08 9.12
N ALA A 12 1.61 -7.68 9.19
CA ALA A 12 2.05 -6.35 8.83
C ALA A 12 2.10 -6.17 7.30
N ASN A 13 0.99 -6.44 6.61
CA ASN A 13 0.73 -5.89 5.28
C ASN A 13 0.40 -4.40 5.48
N HIS A 14 1.41 -3.64 5.92
CA HIS A 14 1.27 -2.23 6.21
C HIS A 14 1.39 -1.48 4.87
N VAL A 15 0.30 -1.49 4.11
CA VAL A 15 0.20 -0.74 2.86
C VAL A 15 0.09 0.73 3.19
N LYS A 16 1.09 1.50 2.81
CA LYS A 16 1.10 2.95 2.90
C LYS A 16 0.71 3.54 1.56
N VAL A 17 -0.36 4.31 1.54
CA VAL A 17 -0.82 5.02 0.34
C VAL A 17 -0.50 6.51 0.52
N VAL A 18 0.22 7.09 -0.43
CA VAL A 18 0.55 8.52 -0.45
C VAL A 18 0.07 9.11 -1.77
N THR A 19 -0.68 10.20 -1.72
CA THR A 19 -1.15 10.89 -2.94
C THR A 19 -0.53 12.28 -3.01
N GLU A 20 0.13 12.59 -4.12
CA GLU A 20 0.79 13.88 -4.36
C GLU A 20 0.54 14.37 -5.80
N ASN A 21 -0.06 15.56 -5.93
CA ASN A 21 -0.35 16.21 -7.23
C ASN A 21 -1.05 15.30 -8.28
N GLY A 22 -1.97 14.44 -7.83
CA GLY A 22 -2.67 13.47 -8.67
C GLY A 22 -1.86 12.20 -8.99
N THR A 23 -0.70 12.01 -8.36
CA THR A 23 0.04 10.74 -8.40
C THR A 23 -0.18 9.99 -7.11
N VAL A 24 -0.63 8.74 -7.19
CA VAL A 24 -0.78 7.84 -6.04
C VAL A 24 0.41 6.89 -5.98
N PHE A 25 1.09 6.86 -4.84
CA PHE A 25 2.18 5.96 -4.51
C PHE A 25 1.66 4.90 -3.54
N LEU A 26 1.71 3.65 -3.97
CA LEU A 26 1.33 2.50 -3.16
C LEU A 26 2.62 1.85 -2.65
N LEU A 27 2.83 1.85 -1.34
CA LEU A 27 4.06 1.41 -0.69
C LEU A 27 3.76 0.28 0.29
N GLY A 28 4.71 -0.64 0.49
CA GLY A 28 4.65 -1.66 1.55
C GLY A 28 4.80 -3.10 1.06
N LEU A 29 4.42 -4.05 1.90
CA LEU A 29 4.40 -5.48 1.58
C LEU A 29 2.97 -5.89 1.23
N VAL A 30 2.76 -6.41 0.02
CA VAL A 30 1.44 -6.81 -0.50
C VAL A 30 1.52 -8.12 -1.25
N THR A 31 0.42 -8.82 -1.41
CA THR A 31 0.29 -9.91 -2.40
C THR A 31 0.07 -9.34 -3.81
N HIS A 32 0.29 -10.13 -4.87
CA HIS A 32 0.02 -9.69 -6.24
C HIS A 32 -1.43 -9.22 -6.40
N LYS A 33 -2.36 -9.97 -5.79
CA LYS A 33 -3.78 -9.64 -5.76
C LYS A 33 -4.06 -8.30 -5.07
N GLU A 34 -3.52 -8.09 -3.86
CA GLU A 34 -3.71 -6.82 -3.13
C GLU A 34 -3.13 -5.63 -3.88
N GLY A 35 -1.96 -5.80 -4.52
CA GLY A 35 -1.33 -4.75 -5.32
C GLY A 35 -2.15 -4.34 -6.55
N ASP A 36 -2.81 -5.30 -7.21
CA ASP A 36 -3.68 -5.03 -8.33
C ASP A 36 -5.01 -4.39 -7.91
N ASP A 37 -5.64 -4.92 -6.87
CA ASP A 37 -6.87 -4.35 -6.30
C ASP A 37 -6.62 -2.89 -5.84
N ALA A 38 -5.50 -2.64 -5.15
CA ALA A 38 -5.14 -1.28 -4.70
C ALA A 38 -4.87 -0.33 -5.87
N ALA A 39 -4.24 -0.81 -6.94
CA ALA A 39 -3.99 0.02 -8.12
C ALA A 39 -5.28 0.34 -8.90
N GLU A 40 -6.22 -0.58 -8.97
CA GLU A 40 -7.53 -0.35 -9.59
C GLU A 40 -8.34 0.69 -8.81
N ILE A 41 -8.38 0.57 -7.48
CA ILE A 41 -9.04 1.56 -6.60
C ILE A 41 -8.37 2.93 -6.73
N ALA A 42 -7.03 2.97 -6.75
CA ALA A 42 -6.30 4.23 -6.93
C ALA A 42 -6.59 4.87 -8.29
N ARG A 43 -6.70 4.09 -9.37
CA ARG A 43 -7.00 4.59 -10.72
C ARG A 43 -8.42 5.10 -10.90
N THR A 44 -9.39 4.52 -10.20
CA THR A 44 -10.81 4.94 -10.27
C THR A 44 -11.08 6.20 -9.44
N THR A 45 -10.12 6.63 -8.62
CA THR A 45 -10.24 7.85 -7.81
C THR A 45 -10.13 9.09 -8.70
N SER A 46 -11.14 9.97 -8.61
CA SER A 46 -11.18 11.21 -9.38
C SER A 46 -10.00 12.12 -9.07
N GLY A 47 -9.36 12.66 -10.12
CA GLY A 47 -8.17 13.51 -10.00
C GLY A 47 -6.84 12.74 -9.98
N VAL A 48 -6.87 11.40 -9.99
CA VAL A 48 -5.66 10.58 -10.16
C VAL A 48 -5.24 10.57 -11.64
N LYS A 49 -4.01 11.00 -11.87
CA LYS A 49 -3.34 11.06 -13.17
C LYS A 49 -2.39 9.89 -13.35
N LYS A 50 -1.80 9.39 -12.26
CA LYS A 50 -0.81 8.31 -12.29
C LYS A 50 -0.86 7.49 -11.01
N VAL A 51 -0.65 6.18 -11.15
CA VAL A 51 -0.46 5.28 -10.00
C VAL A 51 0.92 4.65 -10.15
N VAL A 52 1.71 4.73 -9.08
CA VAL A 52 3.04 4.16 -8.95
C VAL A 52 2.95 3.06 -7.90
N LYS A 53 3.21 1.83 -8.33
CA LYS A 53 3.30 0.65 -7.47
C LYS A 53 4.73 0.57 -6.97
N ASP A 54 4.93 0.77 -5.68
CA ASP A 54 6.23 0.77 -5.01
C ASP A 54 6.16 -0.12 -3.75
N PHE A 55 5.60 -1.31 -3.96
CA PHE A 55 5.45 -2.34 -2.95
C PHE A 55 6.21 -3.60 -3.36
N GLU A 56 6.64 -4.35 -2.36
CA GLU A 56 7.25 -5.67 -2.53
C GLU A 56 6.18 -6.75 -2.41
N TYR A 57 6.25 -7.73 -3.30
CA TYR A 57 5.30 -8.84 -3.31
C TYR A 57 5.72 -9.95 -2.35
N ILE A 58 4.79 -10.43 -1.53
CA ILE A 58 5.02 -11.47 -0.51
C ILE A 58 4.38 -12.83 -0.82
N ASP A 59 3.87 -13.03 -2.04
CA ASP A 59 3.35 -14.33 -2.51
C ASP A 59 4.33 -15.08 -3.43
#